data_AF-A0A6N8UD51-F1
#
_entry.id   AF-A0A6N8UD51-F1
#
_cell.length_a   1.000
_cell.length_b   1.000
_cell.length_c   1.000
_cell.angle_alpha   90.00
_cell.angle_beta   90.00
_cell.angle_gamma   90.00
#
_symmetry.space_group_name_H-M   'P 1'
#
loop_
_entity.id
_entity.type
_entity.pdbx_description
1 polymer ?
#
loop_
_entity_poly.entity_id
_entity_poly.type
_entity_poly.pdbx_seq_one_letter_code
_entity_poly.pdbx_strand_id
1 'polypeptide(L)'
;MKTTAKTALKTGSNMVAGGIANEAIDELFTDTEQEISLNSLHQELQTQISISIEKGSKKGFLFFIDDLDRINPPVAVQILELLKNIFDLEHCIFILAIDYDVVVKGLEPKFGKKTQENEREFRSFFEKIIQLPFTMPVGQYQVNNLILNGLNSLSYFDNSEIPEKEKEEIVEISNLTVGSNPRAIKRLLNSLSLVKNISRSVANEHKLTLVEEIINIGVFSIQISYPYVHKVLERYPDFTQWNSEVIEEFKLDIIDKEKKEQLEKSEFFNDEWEQVLYQICQKDKFLSNRAMSISRLLNLINNIIERYTKEVEKSNGETDVISLEEAMRSAIEVSSVTSYSDNEEEAAQIKEIHRSSYLKSLRGKIYNNLINTAKENDIEIDYIQKGVRSVLRFRVKKGDGWDGLHFELVIGSKYYLIKAGFQVWHYIKSVTNDFQKNLDTELAQKVNARERYESAMQNVEILKTKLPEKTEIRHWIQTNYGDNSVCFRIEKQINDAWAFLEDDEALDTFVKNVVDLLVATKEIKVIDVKD
;
A
#
# COMPACT_ATOMS: atom_id res chain seq x y z
N MET A 1 -34.86 -6.66 -61.77
CA MET A 1 -33.94 -5.64 -62.32
C MET A 1 -33.03 -5.19 -61.20
N LYS A 2 -31.73 -5.07 -61.47
CA LYS A 2 -30.64 -4.84 -60.50
C LYS A 2 -30.79 -3.51 -59.77
N THR A 3 -30.60 -3.51 -58.45
CA THR A 3 -30.08 -2.35 -57.72
C THR A 3 -28.95 -2.85 -56.84
N THR A 4 -27.74 -2.43 -57.20
CA THR A 4 -26.47 -2.88 -56.63
C THR A 4 -26.13 -1.97 -55.45
N ALA A 5 -26.23 -2.48 -54.22
CA ALA A 5 -25.69 -1.81 -53.04
C ALA A 5 -24.16 -1.79 -53.15
N LYS A 6 -23.59 -0.60 -53.36
CA LYS A 6 -22.14 -0.37 -53.28
C LYS A 6 -21.78 -0.17 -51.80
N THR A 7 -21.44 -1.25 -51.12
CA THR A 7 -20.70 -1.18 -49.85
C THR A 7 -19.22 -1.13 -50.20
N ALA A 8 -18.65 0.08 -50.24
CA ALA A 8 -17.20 0.27 -50.33
C ALA A 8 -16.63 0.31 -48.91
N LEU A 9 -16.21 -0.84 -48.39
CA LEU A 9 -15.32 -0.90 -47.23
C LEU A 9 -13.96 -0.32 -47.65
N LYS A 10 -13.53 0.77 -47.01
CA LYS A 10 -12.17 1.29 -47.13
C LYS A 10 -11.49 1.23 -45.77
N THR A 11 -10.77 0.15 -45.53
CA THR A 11 -9.78 0.00 -44.46
C THR A 11 -8.60 0.94 -44.71
N GLY A 12 -8.18 1.68 -43.69
CA GLY A 12 -6.99 2.54 -43.76
C GLY A 12 -6.83 3.43 -42.54
N SER A 13 -5.94 3.00 -41.66
CA SER A 13 -5.40 3.59 -40.44
C SER A 13 -5.02 5.09 -40.49
N ASN A 14 -5.08 5.70 -39.30
CA ASN A 14 -4.62 7.04 -38.87
C ASN A 14 -5.58 8.22 -39.09
N MET A 15 -6.38 8.52 -38.06
CA MET A 15 -7.00 9.85 -37.91
C MET A 15 -6.91 10.32 -36.46
N VAL A 16 -5.96 11.24 -36.25
CA VAL A 16 -5.93 12.20 -35.14
C VAL A 16 -6.90 13.34 -35.47
N ALA A 17 -7.53 13.91 -34.43
CA ALA A 17 -8.28 15.17 -34.37
C ALA A 17 -9.73 15.20 -34.92
N GLY A 18 -10.69 14.93 -34.02
CA GLY A 18 -11.60 15.95 -33.48
C GLY A 18 -12.64 16.68 -34.34
N GLY A 19 -12.72 16.46 -35.66
CA GLY A 19 -13.67 17.21 -36.52
C GLY A 19 -14.49 16.38 -37.49
N ILE A 20 -13.91 15.33 -38.08
CA ILE A 20 -14.51 14.65 -39.25
C ILE A 20 -15.50 13.53 -38.84
N ALA A 21 -15.44 13.06 -37.58
CA ALA A 21 -16.42 12.10 -37.09
C ALA A 21 -17.85 12.66 -37.12
N ASN A 22 -18.04 13.95 -36.84
CA ASN A 22 -19.37 14.57 -36.87
C ASN A 22 -19.93 14.70 -38.29
N GLU A 23 -19.10 15.02 -39.29
CA GLU A 23 -19.56 15.13 -40.69
C GLU A 23 -19.90 13.77 -41.33
N ALA A 24 -19.12 12.72 -41.02
CA ALA A 24 -19.44 11.36 -41.47
C ALA A 24 -20.68 10.77 -40.77
N ILE A 25 -21.01 11.29 -39.59
CA ILE A 25 -22.22 10.95 -38.83
C ILE A 25 -23.40 11.73 -39.44
N ASP A 26 -23.30 13.04 -39.67
CA ASP A 26 -24.38 13.86 -40.26
C ASP A 26 -24.79 13.39 -41.67
N GLU A 27 -23.86 12.89 -42.49
CA GLU A 27 -24.16 12.32 -43.81
C GLU A 27 -24.95 10.98 -43.75
N LEU A 28 -24.98 10.31 -42.59
CA LEU A 28 -25.83 9.15 -42.31
C LEU A 28 -27.28 9.54 -41.90
N PHE A 29 -27.57 10.82 -41.59
CA PHE A 29 -28.83 11.28 -40.99
C PHE A 29 -29.65 12.24 -41.89
N THR A 30 -30.09 11.77 -43.06
CA THR A 30 -31.20 12.42 -43.79
C THR A 30 -32.56 11.86 -43.33
N ASP A 31 -33.32 12.68 -42.61
CA ASP A 31 -34.49 12.33 -41.77
C ASP A 31 -35.68 11.63 -42.46
N THR A 32 -35.87 11.73 -43.79
CA THR A 32 -37.08 11.19 -44.44
C THR A 32 -36.98 9.74 -44.92
N GLU A 33 -35.77 9.21 -45.15
CA GLU A 33 -35.58 7.79 -45.55
C GLU A 33 -35.44 6.86 -44.32
N GLN A 34 -35.03 7.39 -43.16
CA GLN A 34 -34.79 6.61 -41.94
C GLN A 34 -36.08 6.13 -41.24
N GLU A 35 -37.17 6.90 -41.20
CA GLU A 35 -38.43 6.43 -40.59
C GLU A 35 -39.02 5.21 -41.30
N ILE A 36 -38.90 5.16 -42.64
CA ILE A 36 -39.33 4.02 -43.45
C ILE A 36 -38.38 2.83 -43.23
N SER A 37 -37.07 3.09 -43.14
CA SER A 37 -36.05 2.06 -42.90
C SER A 37 -36.16 1.43 -41.52
N LEU A 38 -36.38 2.20 -40.45
CA LEU A 38 -36.45 1.69 -39.07
C LEU A 38 -37.72 0.88 -38.83
N ASN A 39 -38.87 1.33 -39.34
CA ASN A 39 -40.10 0.55 -39.28
C ASN A 39 -39.98 -0.76 -40.08
N SER A 40 -39.32 -0.72 -41.24
CA SER A 40 -39.06 -1.95 -42.02
C SER A 40 -38.13 -2.92 -41.28
N LEU A 41 -37.09 -2.42 -40.62
CA LEU A 41 -36.17 -3.21 -39.80
C LEU A 41 -36.90 -3.85 -38.61
N HIS A 42 -37.75 -3.08 -37.94
CA HIS A 42 -38.57 -3.56 -36.84
C HIS A 42 -39.49 -4.70 -37.27
N GLN A 43 -40.23 -4.50 -38.37
CA GLN A 43 -41.13 -5.52 -38.93
C GLN A 43 -40.39 -6.79 -39.35
N GLU A 44 -39.22 -6.65 -39.98
CA GLU A 44 -38.41 -7.79 -40.36
C GLU A 44 -37.90 -8.54 -39.13
N LEU A 45 -37.37 -7.84 -38.11
CA LEU A 45 -36.94 -8.45 -36.86
C LEU A 45 -38.10 -9.20 -36.19
N GLN A 46 -39.27 -8.57 -36.07
CA GLN A 46 -40.48 -9.19 -35.51
C GLN A 46 -40.85 -10.46 -36.27
N THR A 47 -40.81 -10.42 -37.60
CA THR A 47 -41.12 -11.58 -38.45
C THR A 47 -40.13 -12.72 -38.19
N GLN A 48 -38.83 -12.42 -38.15
CA GLN A 48 -37.81 -13.45 -37.89
C GLN A 48 -37.91 -14.04 -36.48
N ILE A 49 -38.26 -13.21 -35.49
CA ILE A 49 -38.52 -13.65 -34.11
C ILE A 49 -39.70 -14.60 -34.06
N SER A 50 -40.84 -14.23 -34.66
CA SER A 50 -42.04 -15.07 -34.70
C SER A 50 -41.79 -16.40 -35.39
N ILE A 51 -41.12 -16.40 -36.55
CA ILE A 51 -40.73 -17.64 -37.26
C ILE A 51 -39.85 -18.53 -36.39
N SER A 52 -38.90 -17.95 -35.66
CA SER A 52 -37.99 -18.69 -34.80
C SER A 52 -38.69 -19.33 -33.60
N ILE A 53 -39.70 -18.65 -33.05
CA ILE A 53 -40.52 -19.16 -31.95
C ILE A 53 -41.44 -20.28 -32.44
N GLU A 54 -42.11 -20.10 -33.59
CA GLU A 54 -43.01 -21.10 -34.16
C GLU A 54 -42.29 -22.41 -34.55
N LYS A 55 -41.06 -22.31 -35.05
CA LYS A 55 -40.25 -23.48 -35.43
C LYS A 55 -39.52 -24.14 -34.25
N GLY A 56 -39.41 -23.45 -33.12
CA GLY A 56 -38.58 -23.84 -31.99
C GLY A 56 -39.37 -24.24 -30.75
N SER A 57 -38.65 -24.64 -29.69
CA SER A 57 -39.21 -24.87 -28.34
C SER A 57 -39.00 -23.68 -27.39
N LYS A 58 -38.47 -22.56 -27.91
CA LYS A 58 -38.14 -21.37 -27.12
C LYS A 58 -39.37 -20.45 -27.06
N LYS A 59 -39.54 -19.76 -25.93
CA LYS A 59 -40.67 -18.85 -25.69
C LYS A 59 -40.40 -17.39 -26.08
N GLY A 60 -39.16 -17.07 -26.43
CA GLY A 60 -38.73 -15.70 -26.68
C GLY A 60 -37.21 -15.53 -26.65
N PHE A 61 -36.78 -14.29 -26.79
CA PHE A 61 -35.39 -13.85 -26.86
C PHE A 61 -35.02 -12.96 -25.67
N LEU A 62 -33.77 -13.08 -25.23
CA LEU A 62 -33.19 -12.23 -24.19
C LEU A 62 -31.98 -11.51 -24.77
N PHE A 63 -32.03 -10.19 -24.85
CA PHE A 63 -30.96 -9.35 -25.34
C PHE A 63 -30.25 -8.69 -24.17
N PHE A 64 -28.96 -8.97 -24.00
CA PHE A 64 -28.10 -8.29 -23.03
C PHE A 64 -27.33 -7.18 -23.73
N ILE A 65 -27.50 -5.96 -23.24
CA ILE A 65 -26.84 -4.75 -23.75
C ILE A 65 -25.99 -4.20 -22.60
N ASP A 66 -24.67 -4.31 -22.72
CA ASP A 66 -23.69 -3.91 -21.69
C ASP A 66 -22.75 -2.82 -22.24
N ASP A 67 -21.99 -2.19 -21.34
CA ASP A 67 -20.94 -1.21 -21.65
C ASP A 67 -21.40 0.08 -22.37
N LEU A 68 -22.69 0.43 -22.31
CA LEU A 68 -23.19 1.71 -22.83
C LEU A 68 -22.55 2.92 -22.14
N ASP A 69 -22.17 2.77 -20.86
CA ASP A 69 -21.46 3.76 -20.06
C ASP A 69 -19.98 3.93 -20.44
N ARG A 70 -19.42 3.04 -21.27
CA ARG A 70 -18.05 3.17 -21.82
C ARG A 70 -18.00 3.94 -23.13
N ILE A 71 -19.15 4.22 -23.73
CA ILE A 71 -19.28 5.04 -24.93
C ILE A 71 -19.29 6.51 -24.52
N ASN A 72 -18.86 7.40 -25.42
CA ASN A 72 -19.00 8.84 -25.23
C ASN A 72 -20.45 9.19 -24.83
N PRO A 73 -20.71 9.86 -23.68
CA PRO A 73 -22.06 9.92 -23.11
C PRO A 73 -23.14 10.49 -24.05
N PRO A 74 -22.92 11.59 -24.79
CA PRO A 74 -23.84 12.02 -25.86
C PRO A 74 -24.20 10.92 -26.88
N VAL A 75 -23.22 10.14 -27.34
CA VAL A 75 -23.44 9.05 -28.29
C VAL A 75 -24.23 7.91 -27.64
N ALA A 76 -23.97 7.59 -26.37
CA ALA A 76 -24.74 6.58 -25.63
C ALA A 76 -26.22 6.95 -25.53
N VAL A 77 -26.55 8.23 -25.30
CA VAL A 77 -27.92 8.75 -25.30
C VAL A 77 -28.57 8.57 -26.68
N GLN A 78 -27.87 8.90 -27.76
CA GLN A 78 -28.39 8.70 -29.13
C GLN A 78 -28.67 7.23 -29.42
N ILE A 79 -27.77 6.33 -29.02
CA ILE A 79 -27.97 4.88 -29.16
C ILE A 79 -29.22 4.44 -28.38
N LEU A 80 -29.44 4.94 -27.15
CA LEU A 80 -30.65 4.64 -26.38
C LEU A 80 -31.92 5.17 -27.04
N GLU A 81 -31.89 6.38 -27.63
CA GLU A 81 -33.02 6.94 -28.39
C GLU A 81 -33.36 6.08 -29.62
N LEU A 82 -32.35 5.55 -30.32
CA LEU A 82 -32.55 4.64 -31.46
C LEU A 82 -33.09 3.28 -31.01
N LEU A 83 -32.48 2.68 -29.98
CA LEU A 83 -32.86 1.37 -29.46
C LEU A 83 -34.27 1.35 -28.87
N LYS A 84 -34.77 2.49 -28.37
CA LYS A 84 -36.15 2.63 -27.89
C LYS A 84 -37.18 2.16 -28.92
N ASN A 85 -36.92 2.37 -30.20
CA ASN A 85 -37.82 1.95 -31.29
C ASN A 85 -37.85 0.44 -31.52
N ILE A 86 -36.98 -0.34 -30.86
CA ILE A 86 -36.86 -1.80 -31.01
C ILE A 86 -37.31 -2.53 -29.73
N PHE A 87 -37.40 -1.82 -28.59
CA PHE A 87 -37.71 -2.42 -27.30
C PHE A 87 -39.15 -2.92 -27.13
N ASP A 88 -40.03 -2.67 -28.10
CA ASP A 88 -41.42 -3.10 -28.12
C ASP A 88 -41.66 -4.39 -28.93
N LEU A 89 -40.60 -5.05 -29.43
CA LEU A 89 -40.70 -6.35 -30.10
C LEU A 89 -41.33 -7.42 -29.19
N GLU A 90 -42.32 -8.13 -29.71
CA GLU A 90 -43.01 -9.19 -28.98
C GLU A 90 -42.06 -10.36 -28.71
N HIS A 91 -42.29 -11.04 -27.58
CA HIS A 91 -41.48 -12.16 -27.12
C HIS A 91 -40.00 -11.84 -26.87
N CYS A 92 -39.64 -10.56 -26.74
CA CYS A 92 -38.28 -10.12 -26.45
C CYS A 92 -38.21 -9.46 -25.08
N ILE A 93 -37.12 -9.72 -24.37
CA ILE A 93 -36.76 -9.01 -23.14
C ILE A 93 -35.38 -8.40 -23.38
N PHE A 94 -35.26 -7.09 -23.15
CA PHE A 94 -34.02 -6.35 -23.25
C PHE A 94 -33.50 -6.03 -21.85
N ILE A 95 -32.32 -6.54 -21.51
CA ILE A 95 -31.62 -6.27 -20.26
C ILE A 95 -30.48 -5.31 -20.57
N LEU A 96 -30.58 -4.10 -20.02
CA LEU A 96 -29.56 -3.08 -20.14
C LEU A 96 -28.74 -3.01 -18.85
N ALA A 97 -27.42 -3.10 -18.98
CA ALA A 97 -26.47 -2.80 -17.92
C ALA A 97 -25.87 -1.41 -18.19
N ILE A 98 -26.23 -0.44 -17.34
CA ILE A 98 -25.82 0.96 -17.49
C ILE A 98 -25.37 1.55 -16.15
N ASP A 99 -24.35 2.39 -16.19
CA ASP A 99 -24.09 3.36 -15.13
C ASP A 99 -24.89 4.65 -15.42
N TYR A 100 -25.93 4.86 -14.61
CA TYR A 100 -26.82 6.01 -14.74
C TYR A 100 -26.06 7.34 -14.67
N ASP A 101 -25.09 7.48 -13.76
CA ASP A 101 -24.38 8.74 -13.52
C ASP A 101 -23.40 9.09 -14.63
N VAL A 102 -22.97 8.10 -15.42
CA VAL A 102 -22.14 8.31 -16.60
C VAL A 102 -23.00 8.71 -17.79
N VAL A 103 -24.07 7.97 -18.08
CA VAL A 103 -24.91 8.21 -19.28
C VAL A 103 -25.67 9.54 -19.20
N VAL A 104 -26.14 9.96 -18.00
CA VAL A 104 -26.84 11.26 -17.84
C VAL A 104 -25.99 12.47 -18.25
N LYS A 105 -24.66 12.37 -18.23
CA LYS A 105 -23.78 13.44 -18.72
C LYS A 105 -24.01 13.74 -20.20
N GLY A 106 -24.47 12.74 -20.97
CA GLY A 106 -24.83 12.90 -22.38
C GLY A 106 -26.08 13.72 -22.64
N LEU A 107 -26.90 13.96 -21.61
CA LEU A 107 -28.10 14.78 -21.70
C LEU A 107 -27.83 16.26 -21.43
N GLU A 108 -26.61 16.64 -21.01
CA GLU A 108 -26.23 18.03 -20.75
C GLU A 108 -26.47 18.98 -21.95
N PRO A 109 -26.19 18.59 -23.21
CA PRO A 109 -26.52 19.42 -24.37
C PRO A 109 -28.03 19.69 -24.55
N LYS A 110 -28.90 18.82 -24.01
CA LYS A 110 -30.36 18.88 -24.19
C LYS A 110 -31.06 19.62 -23.04
N PHE A 111 -30.60 19.42 -21.79
CA PHE A 111 -31.23 19.95 -20.58
C PHE A 111 -30.33 20.93 -19.79
N GLY A 112 -29.14 21.23 -20.29
CA GLY A 112 -28.13 22.01 -19.57
C GLY A 112 -27.45 21.20 -18.45
N LYS A 113 -26.67 21.87 -17.61
CA LYS A 113 -25.99 21.21 -16.47
C LYS A 113 -27.01 20.63 -15.50
N LYS A 114 -26.75 19.41 -15.04
CA LYS A 114 -27.58 18.75 -14.01
C LYS A 114 -27.52 19.56 -12.70
N THR A 115 -28.69 19.96 -12.22
CA THR A 115 -28.93 20.67 -10.97
C THR A 115 -30.05 19.95 -10.20
N GLN A 116 -30.30 20.33 -8.94
CA GLN A 116 -31.41 19.77 -8.18
C GLN A 116 -32.78 20.12 -8.79
N GLU A 117 -32.88 21.26 -9.49
CA GLU A 117 -34.14 21.74 -10.07
C GLU A 117 -34.55 20.98 -11.33
N ASN A 118 -33.58 20.57 -12.17
CA ASN A 118 -33.84 19.84 -13.42
C ASN A 118 -33.63 18.32 -13.32
N GLU A 119 -33.31 17.77 -12.14
CA GLU A 119 -33.04 16.33 -11.96
C GLU A 119 -34.17 15.43 -12.50
N ARG A 120 -35.42 15.90 -12.37
CA ARG A 120 -36.61 15.18 -12.86
C ARG A 120 -36.59 14.97 -14.38
N GLU A 121 -36.02 15.90 -15.14
CA GLU A 121 -35.93 15.81 -16.61
C GLU A 121 -34.97 14.69 -17.03
N PHE A 122 -33.82 14.60 -16.36
CA PHE A 122 -32.84 13.53 -16.56
C PHE A 122 -33.41 12.15 -16.21
N ARG A 123 -34.18 12.04 -15.13
CA ARG A 123 -34.84 10.78 -14.75
C ARG A 123 -35.94 10.38 -15.74
N SER A 124 -36.76 11.34 -16.17
CA SER A 124 -37.86 11.11 -17.11
C SER A 124 -37.40 10.52 -18.45
N PHE A 125 -36.19 10.83 -18.90
CA PHE A 125 -35.61 10.22 -20.10
C PHE A 125 -35.53 8.69 -19.98
N PHE A 126 -34.98 8.17 -18.88
CA PHE A 126 -34.84 6.73 -18.66
C PHE A 126 -36.17 6.07 -18.31
N GLU A 127 -37.07 6.73 -17.57
CA GLU A 127 -38.42 6.21 -17.28
C GLU A 127 -39.23 5.93 -18.56
N LYS A 128 -38.96 6.64 -19.66
CA LYS A 128 -39.61 6.43 -20.97
C LYS A 128 -39.06 5.26 -21.77
N ILE A 129 -37.89 4.72 -21.38
CA ILE A 129 -37.16 3.69 -22.12
C ILE A 129 -37.11 2.40 -21.31
N ILE A 130 -36.85 2.50 -20.01
CA ILE A 130 -36.66 1.39 -19.08
C ILE A 130 -37.95 1.15 -18.31
N GLN A 131 -38.60 0.03 -18.59
CA GLN A 131 -39.85 -0.36 -17.91
C GLN A 131 -39.62 -0.80 -16.46
N LEU A 132 -38.51 -1.50 -16.20
CA LEU A 132 -38.17 -2.02 -14.87
C LEU A 132 -36.71 -1.68 -14.54
N PRO A 133 -36.47 -0.65 -13.71
CA PRO A 133 -35.13 -0.38 -13.20
C PRO A 133 -34.77 -1.41 -12.11
N PHE A 134 -33.59 -2.01 -12.24
CA PHE A 134 -33.01 -2.89 -11.22
C PHE A 134 -31.64 -2.38 -10.82
N THR A 135 -31.47 -2.01 -9.54
CA THR A 135 -30.18 -1.59 -9.01
C THR A 135 -29.48 -2.79 -8.39
N MET A 136 -28.21 -3.01 -8.75
CA MET A 136 -27.42 -4.09 -8.16
C MET A 136 -27.30 -3.90 -6.64
N PRO A 137 -27.71 -4.88 -5.81
CA PRO A 137 -27.73 -4.75 -4.36
C PRO A 137 -26.32 -4.96 -3.77
N VAL A 138 -25.37 -4.10 -4.14
CA VAL A 138 -23.96 -4.19 -3.72
C VAL A 138 -23.78 -4.24 -2.20
N GLY A 139 -24.70 -3.62 -1.44
CA GLY A 139 -24.70 -3.63 0.03
C GLY A 139 -25.15 -4.96 0.68
N GLN A 140 -25.79 -5.86 -0.06
CA GLN A 140 -26.25 -7.15 0.47
C GLN A 140 -25.25 -8.29 0.25
N TYR A 141 -24.17 -8.06 -0.50
CA TYR A 141 -23.15 -9.09 -0.70
C TYR A 141 -22.43 -9.38 0.62
N GLN A 142 -22.46 -10.64 1.04
CA GLN A 142 -21.65 -11.16 2.16
C GLN A 142 -20.20 -11.30 1.72
N VAL A 143 -19.55 -10.15 1.57
CA VAL A 143 -18.20 -9.98 1.06
C VAL A 143 -17.14 -10.69 1.90
N ASN A 144 -17.40 -10.83 3.19
CA ASN A 144 -16.55 -11.57 4.12
C ASN A 144 -16.25 -12.98 3.58
N ASN A 145 -17.28 -13.69 3.11
CA ASN A 145 -17.14 -15.04 2.56
C ASN A 145 -16.42 -15.03 1.21
N LEU A 146 -16.58 -13.97 0.39
CA LEU A 146 -15.93 -13.89 -0.93
C LEU A 146 -14.41 -13.81 -0.80
N ILE A 147 -13.89 -13.07 0.17
CA ILE A 147 -12.44 -12.98 0.38
C ILE A 147 -11.89 -14.26 0.97
N LEU A 148 -12.51 -14.81 2.00
CA LEU A 148 -12.03 -16.05 2.61
C LEU A 148 -12.07 -17.22 1.62
N ASN A 149 -13.16 -17.36 0.86
CA ASN A 149 -13.26 -18.37 -0.20
C ASN A 149 -12.26 -18.10 -1.33
N GLY A 150 -12.05 -16.83 -1.69
CA GLY A 150 -11.05 -16.40 -2.65
C GLY A 150 -9.65 -16.84 -2.25
N LEU A 151 -9.21 -16.48 -1.04
CA LEU A 151 -7.90 -16.85 -0.49
C LEU A 151 -7.74 -18.38 -0.42
N ASN A 152 -8.78 -19.11 -0.02
CA ASN A 152 -8.78 -20.58 0.00
C ASN A 152 -8.63 -21.18 -1.40
N SER A 153 -9.35 -20.66 -2.40
CA SER A 153 -9.25 -21.13 -3.79
C SER A 153 -7.88 -20.86 -4.44
N LEU A 154 -7.18 -19.81 -4.00
CA LEU A 154 -5.79 -19.54 -4.36
C LEU A 154 -4.78 -20.37 -3.54
N SER A 155 -5.29 -21.15 -2.59
CA SER A 155 -4.54 -21.81 -1.52
C SER A 155 -3.56 -20.86 -0.85
N TYR A 156 -3.90 -19.56 -0.73
CA TYR A 156 -2.95 -18.47 -0.47
C TYR A 156 -2.06 -18.80 0.72
N PHE A 157 -2.66 -19.22 1.82
CA PHE A 157 -1.99 -19.80 2.99
C PHE A 157 -1.68 -21.27 2.77
N ASP A 158 -0.47 -21.70 3.17
CA ASP A 158 -0.05 -23.10 3.06
C ASP A 158 -0.71 -24.01 4.12
N ASN A 159 -1.20 -23.45 5.23
CA ASN A 159 -1.96 -24.20 6.23
C ASN A 159 -3.43 -24.31 5.79
N SER A 160 -4.01 -25.50 5.92
CA SER A 160 -5.38 -25.79 5.47
C SER A 160 -6.46 -25.06 6.26
N GLU A 161 -6.14 -24.50 7.43
CA GLU A 161 -7.10 -23.73 8.23
C GLU A 161 -6.42 -22.51 8.86
N ILE A 162 -6.91 -21.32 8.49
CA ILE A 162 -6.56 -20.05 9.12
C ILE A 162 -7.27 -20.01 10.49
N PRO A 163 -6.60 -19.63 11.60
CA PRO A 163 -7.30 -19.51 12.87
C PRO A 163 -8.34 -18.37 12.83
N GLU A 164 -9.36 -18.47 13.69
CA GLU A 164 -10.56 -17.62 13.56
C GLU A 164 -10.27 -16.13 13.73
N LYS A 165 -9.34 -15.79 14.62
CA LYS A 165 -8.92 -14.42 14.87
C LYS A 165 -8.30 -13.77 13.62
N GLU A 166 -7.43 -14.48 12.92
CA GLU A 166 -6.80 -14.01 11.69
C GLU A 166 -7.82 -13.89 10.55
N LYS A 167 -8.85 -14.75 10.51
CA LYS A 167 -9.97 -14.55 9.57
C LYS A 167 -10.73 -13.26 9.86
N GLU A 168 -11.03 -12.99 11.13
CA GLU A 168 -11.67 -11.73 11.54
C GLU A 168 -10.84 -10.52 11.10
N GLU A 169 -9.52 -10.58 11.29
CA GLU A 169 -8.60 -9.51 10.87
C GLU A 169 -8.55 -9.33 9.36
N ILE A 170 -8.49 -10.41 8.58
CA ILE A 170 -8.54 -10.34 7.10
C ILE A 170 -9.86 -9.72 6.63
N VAL A 171 -10.97 -10.10 7.25
CA VAL A 171 -12.29 -9.56 6.94
C VAL A 171 -12.39 -8.08 7.32
N GLU A 172 -11.83 -7.69 8.47
CA GLU A 172 -11.80 -6.30 8.91
C GLU A 172 -10.94 -5.44 7.97
N ILE A 173 -9.73 -5.90 7.61
CA ILE A 173 -8.87 -5.25 6.61
C ILE A 173 -9.65 -5.01 5.32
N SER A 174 -10.35 -6.03 4.82
CA SER A 174 -11.18 -5.89 3.62
C SER A 174 -12.26 -4.82 3.77
N ASN A 175 -13.03 -4.86 4.86
CA ASN A 175 -14.14 -3.94 5.10
C ASN A 175 -13.67 -2.49 5.23
N LEU A 176 -12.48 -2.28 5.80
CA LEU A 176 -11.83 -0.98 5.90
C LEU A 176 -11.20 -0.51 4.57
N THR A 177 -11.14 -1.35 3.52
CA THR A 177 -10.43 -1.05 2.27
C THR A 177 -11.30 -1.28 1.01
N VAL A 178 -11.22 -2.46 0.40
CA VAL A 178 -11.91 -2.83 -0.84
C VAL A 178 -13.42 -2.91 -0.65
N GLY A 179 -13.86 -3.09 0.60
CA GLY A 179 -15.24 -3.12 1.02
C GLY A 179 -16.07 -4.10 0.20
N SER A 180 -17.35 -3.78 0.01
CA SER A 180 -18.28 -4.69 -0.65
C SER A 180 -18.16 -4.77 -2.18
N ASN A 181 -17.09 -4.26 -2.78
CA ASN A 181 -16.93 -4.19 -4.23
C ASN A 181 -16.31 -5.51 -4.78
N PRO A 182 -17.08 -6.36 -5.48
CA PRO A 182 -16.57 -7.66 -5.97
C PRO A 182 -15.40 -7.51 -6.96
N ARG A 183 -15.38 -6.42 -7.73
CA ARG A 183 -14.30 -6.13 -8.67
C ARG A 183 -13.02 -5.74 -7.94
N ALA A 184 -13.11 -4.95 -6.87
CA ALA A 184 -11.96 -4.61 -6.04
C ALA A 184 -11.39 -5.85 -5.34
N ILE A 185 -12.25 -6.70 -4.78
CA ILE A 185 -11.86 -7.97 -4.16
C ILE A 185 -11.16 -8.88 -5.17
N LYS A 186 -11.72 -9.05 -6.37
CA LYS A 186 -11.09 -9.87 -7.41
C LYS A 186 -9.72 -9.33 -7.81
N ARG A 187 -9.55 -8.00 -7.90
CA ARG A 187 -8.25 -7.36 -8.15
C ARG A 187 -7.24 -7.67 -7.04
N LEU A 188 -7.66 -7.57 -5.77
CA LEU A 188 -6.84 -7.92 -4.62
C LEU A 188 -6.37 -9.38 -4.69
N LEU A 189 -7.32 -10.31 -4.86
CA LEU A 189 -7.03 -11.74 -4.97
C LEU A 189 -6.05 -12.06 -6.12
N ASN A 190 -6.24 -11.45 -7.29
CA ASN A 190 -5.33 -11.63 -8.42
C ASN A 190 -3.92 -11.09 -8.13
N SER A 191 -3.81 -9.94 -7.46
CA SER A 191 -2.52 -9.33 -7.09
C SER A 191 -1.76 -10.22 -6.10
N LEU A 192 -2.47 -10.71 -5.07
CA LEU A 192 -1.94 -11.65 -4.09
C LEU A 192 -1.52 -12.98 -4.74
N SER A 193 -2.29 -13.49 -5.71
CA SER A 193 -1.95 -14.71 -6.45
C SER A 193 -0.65 -14.56 -7.23
N LEU A 194 -0.49 -13.46 -7.96
CA LEU A 194 0.72 -13.17 -8.73
C LEU A 194 1.95 -13.11 -7.81
N VAL A 195 1.86 -12.31 -6.76
CA VAL A 195 2.92 -12.13 -5.77
C VAL A 195 3.31 -13.44 -5.12
N LYS A 196 2.34 -14.25 -4.72
CA LYS A 196 2.61 -15.57 -4.14
C LYS A 196 3.40 -16.45 -5.12
N ASN A 197 3.04 -16.43 -6.40
CA ASN A 197 3.76 -17.20 -7.42
C ASN A 197 5.18 -16.66 -7.63
N ILE A 198 5.37 -15.34 -7.65
CA ILE A 198 6.68 -14.70 -7.74
C ILE A 198 7.54 -15.09 -6.53
N SER A 199 7.02 -14.93 -5.32
CA SER A 199 7.71 -15.30 -4.08
C SER A 199 8.12 -16.77 -4.07
N ARG A 200 7.24 -17.69 -4.50
CA ARG A 200 7.59 -19.12 -4.63
C ARG A 200 8.67 -19.41 -5.68
N SER A 201 8.71 -18.64 -6.76
CA SER A 201 9.71 -18.81 -7.83
C SER A 201 11.08 -18.24 -7.46
N VAL A 202 11.11 -17.18 -6.64
CA VAL A 202 12.34 -16.50 -6.18
C VAL A 202 12.90 -17.15 -4.91
N ALA A 203 12.05 -17.73 -4.05
CA ALA A 203 12.46 -18.30 -2.78
C ALA A 203 12.66 -19.82 -2.84
N ASN A 204 13.91 -20.25 -3.03
CA ASN A 204 14.38 -21.56 -2.56
C ASN A 204 14.69 -21.58 -1.04
N GLU A 205 14.54 -20.46 -0.31
CA GLU A 205 15.10 -20.35 1.05
C GLU A 205 14.18 -19.78 2.15
N HIS A 206 13.03 -19.12 1.85
CA HIS A 206 12.18 -18.61 2.94
C HIS A 206 10.70 -18.55 2.59
N LYS A 207 9.90 -19.25 3.39
CA LYS A 207 8.43 -19.18 3.41
C LYS A 207 8.00 -18.00 4.29
N LEU A 208 7.01 -17.23 3.83
CA LEU A 208 6.41 -16.14 4.60
C LEU A 208 5.70 -16.71 5.85
N THR A 209 5.70 -15.93 6.93
CA THR A 209 4.89 -16.24 8.12
C THR A 209 3.44 -15.85 7.86
N LEU A 210 2.50 -16.44 8.62
CA LEU A 210 1.08 -16.10 8.53
C LEU A 210 0.84 -14.59 8.71
N VAL A 211 1.59 -13.97 9.62
CA VAL A 211 1.49 -12.53 9.90
C VAL A 211 1.98 -11.70 8.73
N GLU A 212 3.10 -12.06 8.10
CA GLU A 212 3.57 -11.40 6.87
C GLU A 212 2.55 -11.52 5.73
N GLU A 213 1.92 -12.68 5.59
CA GLU A 213 0.88 -12.91 4.60
C GLU A 213 -0.35 -12.01 4.82
N ILE A 214 -0.73 -11.77 6.09
CA ILE A 214 -1.82 -10.85 6.47
C ILE A 214 -1.42 -9.39 6.25
N ILE A 215 -0.19 -9.00 6.60
CA ILE A 215 0.31 -7.64 6.36
C ILE A 215 0.36 -7.36 4.86
N ASN A 216 0.78 -8.32 4.03
CA ASN A 216 0.68 -8.22 2.58
C ASN A 216 -0.77 -7.94 2.16
N ILE A 217 -1.75 -8.70 2.65
CA ILE A 217 -3.18 -8.44 2.36
C ILE A 217 -3.55 -6.99 2.72
N GLY A 218 -3.12 -6.48 3.88
CA GLY A 218 -3.28 -5.08 4.28
C GLY A 218 -2.70 -4.09 3.27
N VAL A 219 -1.41 -4.23 2.94
CA VAL A 219 -0.70 -3.31 2.04
C VAL A 219 -1.24 -3.34 0.62
N PHE A 220 -1.55 -4.52 0.06
CA PHE A 220 -2.19 -4.62 -1.26
C PHE A 220 -3.60 -4.01 -1.26
N SER A 221 -4.33 -4.16 -0.16
CA SER A 221 -5.65 -3.54 -0.02
C SER A 221 -5.55 -2.01 0.05
N ILE A 222 -4.53 -1.48 0.74
CA ILE A 222 -4.21 -0.04 0.75
C ILE A 222 -3.81 0.44 -0.64
N GLN A 223 -2.97 -0.30 -1.36
CA GLN A 223 -2.56 0.04 -2.72
C GLN A 223 -3.76 0.16 -3.67
N ILE A 224 -4.73 -0.76 -3.59
CA ILE A 224 -5.90 -0.79 -4.45
C ILE A 224 -6.93 0.29 -4.08
N SER A 225 -7.17 0.49 -2.78
CA SER A 225 -8.22 1.40 -2.30
C SER A 225 -7.72 2.82 -2.05
N TYR A 226 -6.48 3.00 -1.62
CA TYR A 226 -5.88 4.26 -1.18
C TYR A 226 -4.49 4.50 -1.81
N PRO A 227 -4.37 4.62 -3.15
CA PRO A 227 -3.07 4.74 -3.83
C PRO A 227 -2.20 5.89 -3.31
N TYR A 228 -2.80 7.02 -2.92
CA TYR A 228 -2.04 8.14 -2.38
C TYR A 228 -1.44 7.84 -0.99
N VAL A 229 -2.18 7.15 -0.12
CA VAL A 229 -1.67 6.71 1.20
C VAL A 229 -0.57 5.67 1.01
N HIS A 230 -0.74 4.75 0.05
CA HIS A 230 0.29 3.79 -0.33
C HIS A 230 1.59 4.48 -0.77
N LYS A 231 1.52 5.53 -1.61
CA LYS A 231 2.69 6.34 -2.01
C LYS A 231 3.43 6.96 -0.81
N VAL A 232 2.70 7.42 0.21
CA VAL A 232 3.34 7.94 1.43
C VAL A 232 4.02 6.81 2.20
N LEU A 233 3.36 5.66 2.36
CA LEU A 233 3.93 4.47 3.01
C LEU A 233 5.18 3.95 2.29
N GLU A 234 5.24 4.01 0.96
CA GLU A 234 6.43 3.66 0.18
C GLU A 234 7.67 4.45 0.61
N ARG A 235 7.47 5.72 0.93
CA ARG A 235 8.54 6.62 1.37
C ARG A 235 8.81 6.51 2.87
N TYR A 236 7.75 6.42 3.66
CA TYR A 236 7.78 6.38 5.12
C TYR A 236 7.00 5.16 5.64
N PRO A 237 7.59 3.95 5.63
CA PRO A 237 6.89 2.71 5.99
C PRO A 237 6.45 2.65 7.46
N ASP A 238 7.22 3.27 8.35
CA ASP A 238 6.84 3.43 9.75
C ASP A 238 5.91 4.64 9.89
N PHE A 239 4.61 4.37 9.78
CA PHE A 239 3.60 5.42 9.90
C PHE A 239 3.47 5.97 11.31
N THR A 240 3.94 5.28 12.35
CA THR A 240 3.88 5.82 13.72
C THR A 240 4.86 6.97 13.94
N GLN A 241 5.83 7.13 13.04
CA GLN A 241 6.85 8.18 13.07
C GLN A 241 6.54 9.35 12.13
N TRP A 242 5.37 9.37 11.48
CA TRP A 242 5.00 10.48 10.60
C TRP A 242 4.88 11.79 11.38
N ASN A 243 5.54 12.82 10.87
CA ASN A 243 5.65 14.12 11.52
C ASN A 243 5.70 15.24 10.45
N SER A 244 6.19 16.42 10.85
CA SER A 244 6.33 17.60 9.98
C SER A 244 7.14 17.35 8.70
N GLU A 245 8.10 16.42 8.70
CA GLU A 245 8.88 16.04 7.52
C GLU A 245 7.98 15.51 6.39
N VAL A 246 6.99 14.67 6.73
CA VAL A 246 6.02 14.11 5.77
C VAL A 246 5.12 15.22 5.21
N ILE A 247 4.71 16.16 6.06
CA ILE A 247 3.89 17.32 5.67
C ILE A 247 4.63 18.16 4.62
N GLU A 248 5.91 18.44 4.85
CA GLU A 248 6.75 19.21 3.95
C GLU A 248 7.01 18.50 2.62
N GLU A 249 7.42 17.22 2.65
CA GLU A 249 7.74 16.44 1.44
C GLU A 249 6.51 16.28 0.53
N PHE A 250 5.34 15.99 1.11
CA PHE A 250 4.10 15.79 0.36
C PHE A 250 3.27 17.06 0.14
N LYS A 251 3.78 18.23 0.58
CA LYS A 251 3.15 19.55 0.44
C LYS A 251 1.70 19.56 0.95
N LEU A 252 1.50 19.04 2.17
CA LEU A 252 0.17 18.95 2.78
C LEU A 252 -0.25 20.28 3.40
N ASP A 253 -1.56 20.57 3.37
CA ASP A 253 -2.10 21.76 3.99
C ASP A 253 -1.94 21.70 5.50
N ILE A 254 -1.40 22.78 6.09
CA ILE A 254 -1.21 22.90 7.54
C ILE A 254 -2.57 23.12 8.19
N ILE A 255 -2.85 22.34 9.23
CA ILE A 255 -4.05 22.51 10.04
C ILE A 255 -3.88 23.69 11.01
N ASP A 256 -4.93 24.48 11.19
CA ASP A 256 -4.92 25.56 12.17
C ASP A 256 -4.94 25.03 13.62
N LYS A 257 -4.63 25.91 14.57
CA LYS A 257 -4.56 25.54 16.00
C LYS A 257 -5.90 25.01 16.54
N GLU A 258 -7.01 25.58 16.07
CA GLU A 258 -8.35 25.17 16.52
C GLU A 258 -8.67 23.75 16.06
N LYS A 259 -8.38 23.42 14.81
CA LYS A 259 -8.58 22.09 14.28
C LYS A 259 -7.63 21.07 14.92
N LYS A 260 -6.38 21.47 15.21
CA LYS A 260 -5.44 20.63 15.93
C LYS A 260 -5.97 20.25 17.33
N GLU A 261 -6.44 21.22 18.10
CA GLU A 261 -7.06 20.97 19.42
C GLU A 261 -8.33 20.10 19.33
N GLN A 262 -9.08 20.16 18.22
CA GLN A 262 -10.22 19.29 17.98
C GLN A 262 -9.79 17.84 17.71
N LEU A 263 -8.71 17.64 16.93
CA LEU A 263 -8.20 16.30 16.60
C LEU A 263 -7.57 15.62 17.82
N GLU A 264 -6.86 16.37 18.67
CA GLU A 264 -6.28 15.87 19.94
C GLU A 264 -7.33 15.28 20.89
N LYS A 265 -8.58 15.72 20.78
CA LYS A 265 -9.73 15.20 21.56
C LYS A 265 -10.50 14.08 20.87
N SER A 266 -10.13 13.75 19.64
CA SER A 266 -10.78 12.69 18.87
C SER A 266 -10.23 11.31 19.23
N GLU A 267 -11.01 10.27 18.99
CA GLU A 267 -10.62 8.87 19.27
C GLU A 267 -9.62 8.30 18.25
N PHE A 268 -9.52 8.89 17.04
CA PHE A 268 -8.80 8.29 15.91
C PHE A 268 -7.69 9.18 15.33
N PHE A 269 -7.53 10.39 15.89
CA PHE A 269 -6.57 11.40 15.44
C PHE A 269 -5.90 12.14 16.60
N ASN A 270 -5.77 11.47 17.75
CA ASN A 270 -5.17 12.04 18.95
C ASN A 270 -3.65 12.09 18.87
N ASP A 271 -3.03 11.16 18.14
CA ASP A 271 -1.57 11.09 18.03
C ASP A 271 -1.04 11.94 16.86
N GLU A 272 0.22 12.36 16.96
CA GLU A 272 0.85 13.24 15.95
C GLU A 272 0.79 12.64 14.55
N TRP A 273 1.13 11.35 14.40
CA TRP A 273 1.12 10.67 13.12
C TRP A 273 -0.30 10.52 12.53
N GLU A 274 -1.31 10.37 13.38
CA GLU A 274 -2.70 10.30 12.93
C GLU A 274 -3.19 11.67 12.45
N GLN A 275 -2.71 12.77 13.04
CA GLN A 275 -2.98 14.11 12.53
C GLN A 275 -2.34 14.32 11.15
N VAL A 276 -1.12 13.83 10.94
CA VAL A 276 -0.49 13.81 9.61
C VAL A 276 -1.33 12.97 8.64
N LEU A 277 -1.81 11.80 9.06
CA LEU A 277 -2.71 10.97 8.27
C LEU A 277 -4.02 11.71 7.92
N TYR A 278 -4.60 12.44 8.86
CA TYR A 278 -5.79 13.25 8.62
C TYR A 278 -5.55 14.27 7.51
N GLN A 279 -4.39 14.94 7.52
CA GLN A 279 -3.97 15.88 6.48
C GLN A 279 -3.77 15.20 5.13
N ILE A 280 -3.11 14.04 5.10
CA ILE A 280 -2.97 13.20 3.90
C ILE A 280 -4.36 12.92 3.31
N CYS A 281 -5.34 12.60 4.16
CA CYS A 281 -6.70 12.30 3.74
C CYS A 281 -7.48 13.51 3.25
N GLN A 282 -7.07 14.75 3.55
CA GLN A 282 -7.76 15.95 3.04
C GLN A 282 -7.45 16.27 1.57
N LYS A 283 -6.49 15.55 0.96
CA LYS A 283 -6.07 15.81 -0.42
C LYS A 283 -7.20 15.67 -1.43
N ASP A 284 -8.15 14.77 -1.19
CA ASP A 284 -9.33 14.62 -2.01
C ASP A 284 -10.55 14.17 -1.19
N LYS A 285 -11.73 14.34 -1.79
CA LYS A 285 -13.02 14.03 -1.16
C LYS A 285 -13.21 12.55 -0.85
N PHE A 286 -12.59 11.66 -1.62
CA PHE A 286 -12.71 10.22 -1.40
C PHE A 286 -11.94 9.80 -0.15
N LEU A 287 -10.68 10.24 -0.02
CA LEU A 287 -9.87 9.99 1.16
C LEU A 287 -10.45 10.67 2.40
N SER A 288 -10.96 11.89 2.28
CA SER A 288 -11.51 12.63 3.43
C SER A 288 -12.68 11.88 4.06
N ASN A 289 -13.53 11.26 3.23
CA ASN A 289 -14.66 10.44 3.68
C ASN A 289 -14.23 9.09 4.29
N ARG A 290 -12.99 8.67 4.04
CA ARG A 290 -12.42 7.40 4.50
C ARG A 290 -11.37 7.55 5.58
N ALA A 291 -11.05 8.76 6.02
CA ALA A 291 -9.98 9.04 6.97
C ALA A 291 -10.06 8.16 8.23
N MET A 292 -11.25 8.00 8.82
CA MET A 292 -11.45 7.15 9.99
C MET A 292 -11.22 5.66 9.67
N SER A 293 -11.66 5.19 8.49
CA SER A 293 -11.40 3.81 8.06
C SER A 293 -9.91 3.54 7.85
N ILE A 294 -9.18 4.52 7.31
CA ILE A 294 -7.73 4.42 7.06
C ILE A 294 -6.96 4.43 8.39
N SER A 295 -7.31 5.31 9.34
CA SER A 295 -6.71 5.32 10.69
C SER A 295 -6.92 3.97 11.40
N ARG A 296 -8.15 3.46 11.40
CA ARG A 296 -8.45 2.12 11.98
C ARG A 296 -7.65 1.00 11.33
N LEU A 297 -7.47 1.06 10.01
CA LEU A 297 -6.71 0.06 9.26
C LEU A 297 -5.23 0.06 9.66
N LEU A 298 -4.60 1.24 9.73
CA LEU A 298 -3.19 1.35 10.12
C LEU A 298 -2.98 0.91 11.57
N ASN A 299 -3.88 1.31 12.48
CA ASN A 299 -3.88 0.83 13.86
C ASN A 299 -4.08 -0.70 13.95
N LEU A 300 -4.97 -1.28 13.15
CA LEU A 300 -5.15 -2.74 13.06
C LEU A 300 -3.85 -3.44 12.62
N ILE A 301 -3.20 -2.93 11.57
CA ILE A 301 -1.92 -3.47 11.09
C ILE A 301 -0.84 -3.36 12.18
N ASN A 302 -0.74 -2.21 12.87
CA ASN A 302 0.20 -2.05 13.98
C ASN A 302 -0.06 -3.07 15.09
N ASN A 303 -1.32 -3.24 15.50
CA ASN A 303 -1.71 -4.19 16.55
C ASN A 303 -1.39 -5.65 16.18
N ILE A 304 -1.52 -6.03 14.91
CA ILE A 304 -1.14 -7.36 14.42
C ILE A 304 0.37 -7.57 14.56
N ILE A 305 1.17 -6.57 14.15
CA ILE A 305 2.64 -6.63 14.21
C ILE A 305 3.14 -6.65 15.66
N GLU A 306 2.60 -5.79 16.52
CA GLU A 306 2.96 -5.75 17.94
C GLU A 306 2.66 -7.07 18.64
N ARG A 307 1.50 -7.66 18.36
CA ARG A 307 1.11 -8.93 18.96
C ARG A 307 2.04 -10.06 18.53
N TYR A 308 2.34 -10.14 17.23
CA TYR A 308 3.29 -11.12 16.71
C TYR A 308 4.67 -10.98 17.34
N THR A 309 5.17 -9.74 17.45
CA THR A 309 6.44 -9.43 18.11
C THR A 309 6.48 -9.96 19.55
N LYS A 310 5.44 -9.68 20.33
CA LYS A 310 5.30 -10.17 21.72
C LYS A 310 5.23 -11.70 21.82
N GLU A 311 4.69 -12.38 20.81
CA GLU A 311 4.62 -13.84 20.78
C GLU A 311 5.98 -14.49 20.45
N VAL A 312 6.73 -13.91 19.51
CA VAL A 312 8.07 -14.37 19.12
C VAL A 312 9.08 -14.17 20.25
N GLU A 313 9.06 -13.02 20.92
CA GLU A 313 9.91 -12.72 22.09
C GLU A 313 9.76 -13.78 23.19
N LYS A 314 8.54 -14.27 23.44
CA LYS A 314 8.25 -15.29 24.46
C LYS A 314 8.71 -16.69 24.10
N SER A 315 8.88 -17.01 22.81
CA SER A 315 8.99 -18.40 22.35
C SER A 315 10.39 -18.80 21.85
N ASN A 316 11.21 -17.89 21.30
CA ASN A 316 12.50 -18.26 20.69
C ASN A 316 13.71 -17.35 21.02
N GLY A 317 13.58 -16.39 21.94
CA GLY A 317 14.62 -15.35 22.12
C GLY A 317 14.61 -14.33 20.98
N GLU A 318 15.24 -13.18 21.20
CA GLU A 318 15.14 -11.88 20.48
C GLU A 318 15.40 -11.88 18.95
N THR A 319 15.60 -13.04 18.32
CA THR A 319 16.30 -13.14 17.04
C THR A 319 15.39 -12.99 15.81
N ASP A 320 14.09 -13.23 15.98
CA ASP A 320 13.08 -13.21 14.91
C ASP A 320 12.05 -12.07 15.08
N VAL A 321 12.26 -11.11 15.99
CA VAL A 321 11.40 -9.92 16.14
C VAL A 321 11.39 -9.12 14.84
N ILE A 322 10.23 -8.67 14.37
CA ILE A 322 10.10 -7.83 13.16
C ILE A 322 9.54 -6.48 13.61
N SER A 323 10.27 -5.39 13.34
CA SER A 323 9.76 -4.04 13.63
C SER A 323 8.62 -3.67 12.68
N LEU A 324 7.80 -2.68 13.06
CA LEU A 324 6.77 -2.11 12.19
C LEU A 324 7.37 -1.66 10.85
N GLU A 325 8.46 -0.90 10.90
CA GLU A 325 9.18 -0.44 9.71
C GLU A 325 9.59 -1.61 8.81
N GLU A 326 10.14 -2.69 9.38
CA GLU A 326 10.62 -3.83 8.62
C GLU A 326 9.48 -4.63 7.97
N ALA A 327 8.40 -4.86 8.71
CA ALA A 327 7.25 -5.61 8.23
C ALA A 327 6.55 -4.84 7.09
N MET A 328 6.33 -3.54 7.29
CA MET A 328 5.71 -2.68 6.28
C MET A 328 6.62 -2.53 5.06
N ARG A 329 7.92 -2.28 5.24
CA ARG A 329 8.88 -2.17 4.14
C ARG A 329 8.90 -3.46 3.30
N SER A 330 8.92 -4.63 3.93
CA SER A 330 8.88 -5.91 3.23
C SER A 330 7.59 -6.09 2.43
N ALA A 331 6.43 -5.76 3.01
CA ALA A 331 5.15 -5.90 2.32
C ALA A 331 5.00 -4.90 1.16
N ILE A 332 5.52 -3.69 1.32
CA ILE A 332 5.49 -2.65 0.30
C ILE A 332 6.36 -3.02 -0.89
N GLU A 333 7.60 -3.50 -0.66
CA GLU A 333 8.49 -3.99 -1.74
C GLU A 333 7.83 -5.09 -2.58
N VAL A 334 7.06 -5.96 -1.93
CA VAL A 334 6.33 -7.01 -2.62
C VAL A 334 5.16 -6.43 -3.42
N SER A 335 4.51 -5.38 -2.89
CA SER A 335 3.38 -4.70 -3.55
C SER A 335 3.77 -3.81 -4.72
N SER A 336 4.98 -3.26 -4.75
CA SER A 336 5.43 -2.36 -5.83
C SER A 336 5.48 -3.09 -7.18
N VAL A 337 5.69 -4.40 -7.19
CA VAL A 337 5.71 -5.25 -8.40
C VAL A 337 4.38 -5.21 -9.17
N THR A 338 3.27 -4.92 -8.50
CA THR A 338 1.94 -4.82 -9.11
C THR A 338 1.40 -3.39 -9.15
N SER A 339 2.23 -2.39 -8.80
CA SER A 339 1.82 -1.00 -8.86
C SER A 339 1.69 -0.52 -10.31
N TYR A 340 0.67 0.29 -10.57
CA TYR A 340 0.52 1.03 -11.83
C TYR A 340 0.72 2.50 -11.48
N SER A 341 1.87 3.07 -11.85
CA SER A 341 2.20 4.47 -11.59
C SER A 341 1.97 5.30 -12.86
N ASP A 342 0.99 6.22 -12.82
CA ASP A 342 0.73 7.18 -13.90
C ASP A 342 1.74 8.35 -13.93
N ASN A 343 2.76 8.34 -13.08
CA ASN A 343 3.73 9.43 -12.95
C ASN A 343 5.16 8.92 -13.19
N GLU A 344 5.54 8.82 -14.46
CA GLU A 344 6.93 8.56 -14.88
C GLU A 344 7.86 9.78 -14.67
N GLU A 345 7.34 10.97 -14.34
CA GLU A 345 8.12 12.22 -14.40
C GLU A 345 8.81 12.67 -13.09
N GLU A 346 8.62 12.01 -11.93
CA GLU A 346 9.30 12.40 -10.68
C GLU A 346 10.44 11.47 -10.23
N ALA A 347 10.70 10.36 -10.93
CA ALA A 347 11.81 9.47 -10.60
C ALA A 347 13.10 9.94 -11.30
N ALA A 348 13.77 10.96 -10.76
CA ALA A 348 15.19 11.15 -11.06
C ALA A 348 15.95 9.91 -10.54
N GLN A 349 16.32 9.05 -11.49
CA GLN A 349 16.61 7.63 -11.28
C GLN A 349 17.85 7.37 -10.42
N ILE A 350 17.62 6.88 -9.21
CA ILE A 350 18.51 5.91 -8.60
C ILE A 350 18.01 4.52 -9.00
N LYS A 351 18.93 3.62 -9.40
CA LYS A 351 18.55 2.25 -9.77
C LYS A 351 17.81 1.60 -8.61
N GLU A 352 16.67 1.00 -8.89
CA GLU A 352 15.94 0.17 -7.95
C GLU A 352 16.83 -1.02 -7.57
N ILE A 353 17.22 -1.10 -6.29
CA ILE A 353 18.08 -2.18 -5.78
C ILE A 353 17.23 -3.10 -4.92
N HIS A 354 17.29 -4.39 -5.23
CA HIS A 354 16.73 -5.42 -4.38
C HIS A 354 17.50 -5.49 -3.05
N ARG A 355 16.98 -4.88 -2.00
CA ARG A 355 17.68 -4.65 -0.71
C ARG A 355 18.21 -5.92 -0.08
N SER A 356 17.44 -7.02 -0.12
CA SER A 356 17.91 -8.29 0.44
C SER A 356 19.08 -8.89 -0.33
N SER A 357 19.14 -8.69 -1.66
CA SER A 357 20.30 -9.11 -2.46
C SER A 357 21.52 -8.30 -2.06
N TYR A 358 21.36 -6.99 -1.93
CA TYR A 358 22.41 -6.09 -1.48
C TYR A 358 22.92 -6.45 -0.09
N LEU A 359 22.04 -6.65 0.89
CA LEU A 359 22.41 -6.98 2.27
C LEU A 359 23.06 -8.36 2.39
N LYS A 360 22.66 -9.33 1.57
CA LYS A 360 23.37 -10.63 1.47
C LYS A 360 24.81 -10.45 0.99
N SER A 361 25.02 -9.59 -0.01
CA SER A 361 26.36 -9.26 -0.52
C SER A 361 27.18 -8.46 0.50
N LEU A 362 26.56 -7.46 1.15
CA LEU A 362 27.17 -6.71 2.25
C LEU A 362 27.65 -7.64 3.36
N ARG A 363 26.79 -8.55 3.83
CA ARG A 363 27.16 -9.57 4.82
C ARG A 363 28.39 -10.35 4.37
N GLY A 364 28.41 -10.85 3.13
CA GLY A 364 29.54 -11.61 2.59
C GLY A 364 30.87 -10.84 2.65
N LYS A 365 30.82 -9.52 2.47
CA LYS A 365 31.99 -8.63 2.53
C LYS A 365 32.40 -8.27 3.95
N ILE A 366 31.45 -7.89 4.81
CA ILE A 366 31.78 -7.33 6.13
C ILE A 366 31.92 -8.38 7.24
N TYR A 367 31.40 -9.59 7.08
CA TYR A 367 31.26 -10.57 8.18
C TYR A 367 32.57 -10.84 8.92
N ASN A 368 33.62 -11.24 8.20
CA ASN A 368 34.90 -11.58 8.81
C ASN A 368 35.58 -10.33 9.41
N ASN A 369 35.54 -9.21 8.69
CA ASN A 369 36.18 -7.98 9.15
C ASN A 369 35.51 -7.43 10.41
N LEU A 370 34.16 -7.40 10.44
CA LEU A 370 33.39 -6.94 11.59
C LEU A 370 33.69 -7.76 12.84
N ILE A 371 33.71 -9.10 12.73
CA ILE A 371 33.98 -9.98 13.87
C ILE A 371 35.43 -9.84 14.34
N ASN A 372 36.40 -9.76 13.44
CA ASN A 372 37.81 -9.64 13.80
C ASN A 372 38.12 -8.28 14.44
N THR A 373 37.67 -7.18 13.83
CA THR A 373 37.84 -5.83 14.36
C THR A 373 37.17 -5.66 15.72
N ALA A 374 35.97 -6.25 15.91
CA ALA A 374 35.32 -6.26 17.21
C ALA A 374 36.12 -7.03 18.27
N LYS A 375 36.64 -8.21 17.92
CA LYS A 375 37.48 -9.02 18.83
C LYS A 375 38.76 -8.31 19.25
N GLU A 376 39.40 -7.56 18.35
CA GLU A 376 40.58 -6.73 18.67
C GLU A 376 40.27 -5.64 19.72
N ASN A 377 39.01 -5.26 19.87
CA ASN A 377 38.53 -4.26 20.84
C ASN A 377 37.79 -4.89 22.04
N ASP A 378 37.99 -6.18 22.29
CA ASP A 378 37.33 -6.95 23.35
C ASP A 378 35.78 -6.90 23.27
N ILE A 379 35.24 -7.03 22.05
CA ILE A 379 33.81 -7.11 21.76
C ILE A 379 33.52 -8.43 21.04
N GLU A 380 32.60 -9.23 21.58
CA GLU A 380 32.18 -10.49 20.98
C GLU A 380 30.92 -10.25 20.14
N ILE A 381 30.98 -10.56 18.84
CA ILE A 381 29.87 -10.46 17.90
C ILE A 381 29.54 -11.85 17.36
N ASP A 382 28.25 -12.17 17.32
CA ASP A 382 27.70 -13.42 16.79
C ASP A 382 26.69 -13.15 15.67
N TYR A 383 26.56 -14.11 14.75
CA TYR A 383 25.62 -14.05 13.63
C TYR A 383 24.75 -15.30 13.61
N ILE A 384 23.44 -15.08 13.64
CA ILE A 384 22.44 -16.13 13.85
C ILE A 384 21.29 -16.10 12.84
N GLN A 385 21.28 -15.09 11.97
CA GLN A 385 20.15 -14.86 11.08
C GLN A 385 20.11 -15.93 9.99
N LYS A 386 19.02 -16.73 9.95
CA LYS A 386 18.84 -17.81 8.97
C LYS A 386 18.66 -17.30 7.53
N GLY A 387 18.10 -16.11 7.35
CA GLY A 387 17.93 -15.47 6.05
C GLY A 387 17.90 -13.94 6.15
N VAL A 388 18.52 -13.25 5.20
CA VAL A 388 18.60 -11.78 5.15
C VAL A 388 17.46 -11.25 4.28
N ARG A 389 16.62 -10.37 4.85
CA ARG A 389 15.48 -9.71 4.19
C ARG A 389 15.78 -8.22 3.96
N SER A 390 15.03 -7.31 4.57
CA SER A 390 15.25 -5.86 4.54
C SER A 390 16.27 -5.39 5.58
N VAL A 391 16.65 -6.24 6.55
CA VAL A 391 17.64 -5.95 7.59
C VAL A 391 18.59 -7.13 7.77
N LEU A 392 19.88 -6.82 7.96
CA LEU A 392 20.94 -7.77 8.29
C LEU A 392 21.29 -7.67 9.78
N ARG A 393 21.19 -8.76 10.54
CA ARG A 393 21.31 -8.74 12.01
C ARG A 393 22.48 -9.54 12.55
N PHE A 394 23.10 -8.97 13.56
CA PHE A 394 24.15 -9.53 14.41
C PHE A 394 23.77 -9.32 15.88
N ARG A 395 24.42 -10.06 16.77
CA ARG A 395 24.31 -9.88 18.21
C ARG A 395 25.65 -9.49 18.79
N VAL A 396 25.66 -8.56 19.73
CA VAL A 396 26.86 -8.09 20.43
C VAL A 396 26.75 -8.51 21.90
N LYS A 397 27.75 -9.21 22.42
CA LYS A 397 27.72 -9.69 23.82
C LYS A 397 27.94 -8.54 24.79
N LYS A 398 27.06 -8.42 25.79
CA LYS A 398 27.18 -7.43 26.87
C LYS A 398 26.78 -8.08 28.20
N GLY A 399 27.76 -8.26 29.09
CA GLY A 399 27.53 -8.97 30.35
C GLY A 399 27.15 -10.43 30.09
N ASP A 400 26.03 -10.87 30.69
CA ASP A 400 25.46 -12.21 30.50
C ASP A 400 24.47 -12.29 29.32
N GLY A 401 24.17 -11.16 28.66
CA GLY A 401 23.19 -11.04 27.59
C GLY A 401 23.79 -10.67 26.22
N TRP A 402 22.90 -10.46 25.25
CA TRP A 402 23.21 -10.08 23.88
C TRP A 402 22.36 -8.89 23.45
N ASP A 403 22.98 -7.87 22.87
CA ASP A 403 22.30 -6.70 22.30
C ASP A 403 22.27 -6.79 20.76
N GLY A 404 21.26 -6.19 20.14
CA GLY A 404 21.08 -6.22 18.69
C GLY A 404 21.93 -5.19 17.93
N LEU A 405 22.71 -5.66 16.94
CA LEU A 405 23.36 -4.83 15.91
C LEU A 405 22.73 -5.14 14.56
N HIS A 406 22.21 -4.14 13.86
CA HIS A 406 21.52 -4.34 12.58
C HIS A 406 22.00 -3.38 11.50
N PHE A 407 21.99 -3.84 10.25
CA PHE A 407 22.34 -3.08 9.06
C PHE A 407 21.15 -2.98 8.11
N GLU A 408 20.91 -1.79 7.57
CA GLU A 408 19.80 -1.51 6.64
C GLU A 408 20.30 -0.67 5.45
N LEU A 409 19.71 -0.87 4.27
CA LEU A 409 19.87 0.01 3.11
C LEU A 409 18.59 0.80 2.87
N VAL A 410 18.63 2.11 3.06
CA VAL A 410 17.54 3.02 2.69
C VAL A 410 17.82 3.62 1.32
N ILE A 411 16.80 3.59 0.44
CA ILE A 411 16.88 4.15 -0.92
C ILE A 411 16.26 5.55 -0.86
N GLY A 412 17.10 6.58 -0.95
CA GLY A 412 16.69 7.98 -1.05
C GLY A 412 16.34 8.35 -2.48
N SER A 413 15.88 9.59 -2.69
CA SER A 413 15.63 10.14 -4.03
C SER A 413 16.92 10.58 -4.76
N LYS A 414 18.00 10.86 -4.02
CA LYS A 414 19.29 11.35 -4.58
C LYS A 414 20.52 10.53 -4.18
N TYR A 415 20.41 9.69 -3.16
CA TYR A 415 21.47 8.83 -2.66
C TYR A 415 20.89 7.60 -1.95
N TYR A 416 21.72 6.59 -1.71
CA TYR A 416 21.41 5.52 -0.77
C TYR A 416 22.01 5.85 0.61
N LEU A 417 21.41 5.29 1.65
CA LEU A 417 21.88 5.45 3.02
C LEU A 417 22.07 4.06 3.64
N ILE A 418 23.30 3.72 3.98
CA ILE A 418 23.60 2.50 4.73
C ILE A 418 23.55 2.87 6.21
N LYS A 419 22.68 2.20 6.95
CA LYS A 419 22.51 2.39 8.38
C LYS A 419 23.09 1.19 9.11
N ALA A 420 23.78 1.44 10.22
CA ALA A 420 24.16 0.45 11.22
C ALA A 420 23.59 0.89 12.57
N GLY A 421 22.54 0.24 13.04
CA GLY A 421 21.87 0.53 14.30
C GLY A 421 22.30 -0.43 15.40
N PHE A 422 22.52 0.10 16.60
CA PHE A 422 22.85 -0.64 17.81
C PHE A 422 21.94 -0.18 18.94
N GLN A 423 21.30 -1.12 19.62
CA GLN A 423 20.37 -0.81 20.70
C GLN A 423 20.72 -1.61 21.95
N VAL A 424 20.86 -0.91 23.07
CA VAL A 424 20.95 -1.53 24.40
C VAL A 424 19.56 -1.54 25.01
N TRP A 425 18.97 -2.73 25.10
CA TRP A 425 17.62 -2.92 25.62
C TRP A 425 17.61 -2.81 27.14
N HIS A 426 16.48 -2.40 27.72
CA HIS A 426 16.28 -2.43 29.18
C HIS A 426 17.38 -1.72 30.00
N TYR A 427 17.86 -0.56 29.52
CA TYR A 427 18.94 0.14 30.19
C TYR A 427 18.57 0.59 31.61
N ILE A 428 17.41 1.25 31.79
CA ILE A 428 16.86 1.62 33.11
C ILE A 428 15.34 1.48 33.11
N LYS A 429 14.72 1.35 34.28
CA LYS A 429 13.25 1.37 34.44
C LYS A 429 12.69 2.76 34.14
N SER A 430 11.67 2.82 33.29
CA SER A 430 10.97 4.06 32.91
C SER A 430 9.85 4.36 33.90
N VAL A 431 10.20 4.88 35.08
CA VAL A 431 9.24 5.22 36.15
C VAL A 431 8.43 6.47 35.81
N THR A 432 9.02 7.37 35.03
CA THR A 432 8.39 8.59 34.51
C THR A 432 8.58 8.71 33.00
N ASN A 433 7.87 9.65 32.36
CA ASN A 433 8.05 9.94 30.94
C ASN A 433 9.36 10.72 30.65
N ASP A 434 10.14 11.09 31.67
CA ASP A 434 11.36 11.88 31.56
C ASP A 434 12.59 11.01 31.84
N PHE A 435 13.36 10.71 30.78
CA PHE A 435 14.56 9.88 30.87
C PHE A 435 15.59 10.45 31.87
N GLN A 436 15.74 11.77 31.94
CA GLN A 436 16.70 12.38 32.86
C GLN A 436 16.29 12.15 34.32
N LYS A 437 14.99 12.18 34.63
CA LYS A 437 14.50 11.83 35.97
C LYS A 437 14.65 10.35 36.28
N ASN A 438 14.49 9.48 35.27
CA ASN A 438 14.64 8.04 35.46
C ASN A 438 16.09 7.66 35.81
N LEU A 439 17.10 8.40 35.30
CA LEU A 439 18.52 8.26 35.67
C LEU A 439 18.82 8.60 37.14
N ASP A 440 17.95 9.38 37.80
CA ASP A 440 18.10 9.80 39.21
C ASP A 440 17.34 8.90 40.20
N THR A 441 16.71 7.83 39.72
CA THR A 441 16.03 6.86 40.59
C THR A 441 17.03 6.12 41.47
N GLU A 442 16.59 5.65 42.65
CA GLU A 442 17.47 4.95 43.60
C GLU A 442 18.16 3.73 42.98
N LEU A 443 17.46 2.99 42.10
CA LEU A 443 18.02 1.85 41.36
C LEU A 443 19.07 2.29 40.34
N ALA A 444 18.83 3.37 39.60
CA ALA A 444 19.77 3.90 38.61
C ALA A 444 21.04 4.45 39.28
N GLN A 445 20.93 5.05 40.47
CA GLN A 445 22.06 5.53 41.26
C GLN A 445 22.95 4.39 41.78
N LYS A 446 22.36 3.27 42.24
CA LYS A 446 23.12 2.10 42.74
C LYS A 446 24.09 1.51 41.72
N VAL A 447 23.80 1.66 40.44
CA VAL A 447 24.63 1.12 39.35
C VAL A 447 25.37 2.20 38.56
N ASN A 448 25.38 3.45 39.03
CA ASN A 448 25.98 4.60 38.35
C ASN A 448 25.47 4.77 36.90
N ALA A 449 24.18 4.58 36.65
CA ALA A 449 23.61 4.66 35.30
C ALA A 449 23.86 6.05 34.68
N ARG A 450 23.61 7.14 35.42
CA ARG A 450 23.87 8.51 34.93
C ARG A 450 25.30 8.69 34.42
N GLU A 451 26.29 8.29 35.22
CA GLU A 451 27.71 8.43 34.86
C GLU A 451 28.06 7.60 33.62
N ARG A 452 27.58 6.35 33.54
CA ARG A 452 27.79 5.48 32.36
C ARG A 452 27.17 6.06 31.10
N TYR A 453 25.97 6.62 31.20
CA TYR A 453 25.29 7.26 30.08
C TYR A 453 26.04 8.52 29.62
N GLU A 454 26.38 9.41 30.55
CA GLU A 454 27.07 10.67 30.24
C GLU A 454 28.47 10.43 29.66
N SER A 455 29.22 9.47 30.21
CA SER A 455 30.51 9.01 29.68
C SER A 455 30.38 8.47 28.25
N ALA A 456 29.39 7.61 28.00
CA ALA A 456 29.13 7.09 26.66
C ALA A 456 28.74 8.20 25.66
N MET A 457 27.92 9.18 26.07
CA MET A 457 27.58 10.33 25.23
C MET A 457 28.81 11.17 24.90
N GLN A 458 29.69 11.44 25.88
CA GLN A 458 30.94 12.16 25.64
C GLN A 458 31.83 11.41 24.63
N ASN A 459 31.97 10.09 24.77
CA ASN A 459 32.73 9.28 23.83
C ASN A 459 32.12 9.29 22.42
N VAL A 460 30.78 9.27 22.31
CA VAL A 460 30.07 9.38 21.02
C VAL A 460 30.27 10.76 20.39
N GLU A 461 30.23 11.85 21.16
CA GLU A 461 30.52 13.19 20.65
C GLU A 461 31.95 13.32 20.15
N ILE A 462 32.92 12.74 20.85
CA ILE A 462 34.31 12.67 20.37
C ILE A 462 34.39 11.87 19.06
N LEU A 463 33.68 10.74 18.97
CA LEU A 463 33.67 9.92 17.76
C LEU A 463 33.08 10.67 16.57
N LYS A 464 32.01 11.45 16.76
CA LYS A 464 31.41 12.29 15.70
C LYS A 464 32.41 13.23 15.04
N THR A 465 33.38 13.77 15.78
CA THR A 465 34.40 14.68 15.22
C THR A 465 35.40 13.99 14.28
N LYS A 466 35.46 12.66 14.31
CA LYS A 466 36.41 11.84 13.53
C LYS A 466 35.76 11.09 12.38
N LEU A 467 34.44 11.26 12.18
CA LEU A 467 33.72 10.55 11.14
C LEU A 467 34.13 11.01 9.73
N PRO A 468 34.21 10.09 8.75
CA PRO A 468 34.42 10.44 7.36
C PRO A 468 33.27 11.32 6.81
N GLU A 469 33.52 12.02 5.70
CA GLU A 469 32.48 12.81 5.03
C GLU A 469 31.21 11.98 4.76
N LYS A 470 30.04 12.62 4.87
CA LYS A 470 28.72 11.99 4.65
C LYS A 470 28.41 10.80 5.57
N THR A 471 29.06 10.74 6.73
CA THR A 471 28.75 9.79 7.80
C THR A 471 28.28 10.57 9.02
N GLU A 472 27.19 10.14 9.65
CA GLU A 472 26.70 10.73 10.88
C GLU A 472 26.34 9.67 11.93
N ILE A 473 26.37 10.06 13.20
CA ILE A 473 25.87 9.24 14.31
C ILE A 473 24.65 9.93 14.91
N ARG A 474 23.55 9.18 15.03
CA ARG A 474 22.35 9.58 15.75
C ARG A 474 22.19 8.72 16.99
N HIS A 475 21.61 9.29 18.04
CA HIS A 475 21.19 8.54 19.22
C HIS A 475 19.85 9.08 19.72
N TRP A 476 19.05 8.21 20.33
CA TRP A 476 17.79 8.57 20.96
C TRP A 476 17.45 7.59 22.08
N ILE A 477 16.46 7.95 22.88
CA ILE A 477 15.93 7.09 23.93
C ILE A 477 14.59 6.54 23.44
N GLN A 478 14.40 5.24 23.59
CA GLN A 478 13.15 4.58 23.28
C GLN A 478 12.58 3.94 24.54
N THR A 479 11.30 4.16 24.84
CA THR A 479 10.65 3.54 25.99
C THR A 479 9.87 2.32 25.53
N ASN A 480 10.36 1.13 25.89
CA ASN A 480 9.74 -0.15 25.55
C ASN A 480 9.43 -0.89 26.85
N TYR A 481 8.19 -1.38 27.00
CA TYR A 481 7.79 -2.24 28.13
C TYR A 481 8.04 -1.68 29.54
N GLY A 482 7.98 -0.35 29.68
CA GLY A 482 8.25 0.31 30.97
C GLY A 482 9.74 0.43 31.29
N ASP A 483 10.62 0.24 30.31
CA ASP A 483 12.06 0.47 30.39
C ASP A 483 12.53 1.45 29.32
N ASN A 484 13.53 2.27 29.64
CA ASN A 484 14.23 3.10 28.65
C ASN A 484 15.36 2.27 28.04
N SER A 485 15.39 2.21 26.71
CA SER A 485 16.47 1.67 25.89
C SER A 485 17.28 2.80 25.28
N VAL A 486 18.59 2.63 25.15
CA VAL A 486 19.46 3.61 24.51
C VAL A 486 19.80 3.11 23.11
N CYS A 487 19.39 3.90 22.11
CA CYS A 487 19.52 3.53 20.70
C CYS A 487 20.59 4.41 20.04
N PHE A 488 21.44 3.79 19.22
CA PHE A 488 22.48 4.44 18.44
C PHE A 488 22.36 4.01 16.98
N ARG A 489 22.76 4.89 16.08
CA ARG A 489 22.79 4.58 14.65
C ARG A 489 23.89 5.35 13.95
N ILE A 490 24.70 4.65 13.18
CA ILE A 490 25.60 5.25 12.18
C ILE A 490 24.87 5.25 10.85
N GLU A 491 24.84 6.38 10.16
CA GLU A 491 24.26 6.52 8.82
C GLU A 491 25.35 7.01 7.85
N LYS A 492 25.59 6.24 6.78
CA LYS A 492 26.55 6.58 5.72
C LYS A 492 25.79 6.82 4.42
N GLN A 493 25.87 8.04 3.91
CA GLN A 493 25.33 8.36 2.59
C GLN A 493 26.30 7.93 1.49
N ILE A 494 25.78 7.21 0.50
CA ILE A 494 26.50 6.64 -0.64
C ILE A 494 25.74 6.92 -1.94
N ASN A 495 26.49 7.20 -3.02
CA ASN A 495 25.88 7.55 -4.31
C ASN A 495 25.52 6.32 -5.14
N ASP A 496 26.30 5.24 -5.01
CA ASP A 496 26.08 3.96 -5.67
C ASP A 496 26.32 2.85 -4.65
N ALA A 497 25.28 2.05 -4.38
CA ALA A 497 25.37 1.00 -3.38
C ALA A 497 26.30 -0.14 -3.82
N TRP A 498 26.22 -0.58 -5.08
CA TRP A 498 27.06 -1.69 -5.54
C TRP A 498 28.53 -1.28 -5.63
N ALA A 499 28.82 -0.06 -6.08
CA ALA A 499 30.19 0.45 -6.08
C ALA A 499 30.76 0.53 -4.64
N PHE A 500 29.94 0.89 -3.65
CA PHE A 500 30.38 0.88 -2.25
C PHE A 500 30.76 -0.52 -1.76
N LEU A 501 30.14 -1.59 -2.27
CA LEU A 501 30.53 -2.97 -1.93
C LEU A 501 31.83 -3.44 -2.61
N GLU A 502 32.25 -2.75 -3.66
CA GLU A 502 33.50 -3.01 -4.37
C GLU A 502 34.69 -2.22 -3.80
N ASP A 503 34.41 -1.16 -3.03
CA ASP A 503 35.40 -0.33 -2.35
C ASP A 503 35.72 -0.90 -0.96
N ASP A 504 36.73 -1.79 -0.91
CA ASP A 504 37.14 -2.46 0.32
C ASP A 504 37.66 -1.45 1.39
N GLU A 505 38.30 -0.33 1.00
CA GLU A 505 38.77 0.69 1.94
C GLU A 505 37.61 1.45 2.60
N ALA A 506 36.59 1.80 1.82
CA ALA A 506 35.38 2.43 2.33
C ALA A 506 34.58 1.49 3.25
N LEU A 507 34.49 0.20 2.89
CA LEU A 507 33.86 -0.83 3.72
C LEU A 507 34.59 -1.04 5.05
N ASP A 508 35.92 -1.16 5.02
CA ASP A 508 36.73 -1.33 6.21
C ASP A 508 36.62 -0.11 7.14
N THR A 509 36.61 1.09 6.56
CA THR A 509 36.36 2.33 7.30
C THR A 509 34.97 2.34 7.94
N PHE A 510 33.94 1.90 7.21
CA PHE A 510 32.58 1.82 7.74
C PHE A 510 32.47 0.81 8.89
N VAL A 511 33.03 -0.39 8.72
CA VAL A 511 33.09 -1.42 9.77
C VAL A 511 33.82 -0.92 11.00
N LYS A 512 34.95 -0.23 10.82
CA LYS A 512 35.70 0.37 11.92
C LYS A 512 34.86 1.39 12.69
N ASN A 513 34.16 2.30 11.99
CA ASN A 513 33.29 3.28 12.66
C ASN A 513 32.17 2.59 13.46
N VAL A 514 31.60 1.49 12.95
CA VAL A 514 30.60 0.70 13.67
C VAL A 514 31.21 0.10 14.94
N VAL A 515 32.41 -0.48 14.87
CA VAL A 515 33.08 -1.03 16.06
C VAL A 515 33.45 0.07 17.04
N ASP A 516 33.96 1.21 16.57
CA ASP A 516 34.29 2.37 17.41
C ASP A 516 33.06 2.90 18.17
N LEU A 517 31.87 2.85 17.55
CA LEU A 517 30.61 3.17 18.24
C LEU A 517 30.27 2.14 19.33
N LEU A 518 30.47 0.84 19.08
CA LEU A 518 30.27 -0.20 20.10
C LEU A 518 31.26 -0.04 21.27
N VAL A 519 32.48 0.41 20.99
CA VAL A 519 33.50 0.73 22.01
C VAL A 519 33.09 1.96 22.81
N ALA A 520 32.69 3.04 22.13
CA ALA A 520 32.25 4.28 22.78
C ALA A 520 31.05 4.06 23.72
N THR A 521 30.21 3.06 23.41
CA THR A 521 29.00 2.71 24.17
C THR A 521 29.20 1.49 25.08
N LYS A 522 30.45 1.04 25.31
CA LYS A 522 30.75 -0.18 26.08
C LYS A 522 30.25 -0.13 27.52
N GLU A 523 30.21 1.06 28.12
CA GLU A 523 29.78 1.29 29.51
C GLU A 523 28.27 1.22 29.72
N ILE A 524 27.47 1.35 28.64
CA ILE A 524 26.02 1.16 28.68
C ILE A 524 25.74 -0.35 28.70
N LYS A 525 25.11 -0.84 29.76
CA LYS A 525 24.77 -2.25 29.98
C LYS A 525 23.38 -2.35 30.60
N VAL A 526 22.67 -3.42 30.29
CA VAL A 526 21.38 -3.79 30.89
C VAL A 526 21.51 -3.84 32.42
N ILE A 527 20.53 -3.29 33.14
CA ILE A 527 20.45 -3.41 34.59
C ILE A 527 19.45 -4.52 34.91
N ASP A 528 19.96 -5.70 35.24
CA ASP A 528 19.12 -6.80 35.71
C ASP A 528 18.71 -6.55 37.17
N VAL A 529 17.42 -6.65 37.48
CA VAL A 529 16.83 -6.30 38.80
C VAL A 529 17.04 -7.44 39.82
N LYS A 530 18.16 -8.16 39.74
CA LYS A 530 18.44 -9.32 40.60
C LYS A 530 19.68 -9.24 41.48
N ASP A 531 20.44 -8.13 41.44
CA ASP A 531 21.54 -7.89 42.38
C ASP A 531 21.29 -6.71 43.32
#